data_AF-A0A4Q4WQM4-F1
#
_entry.id   AF-A0A4Q4WQM4-F1
#
_cell.length_a   1.000
_cell.length_b   1.000
_cell.length_c   1.000
_cell.angle_alpha   90.00
_cell.angle_beta   90.00
_cell.angle_gamma   90.00
#
_symmetry.space_group_name_H-M   'P 1'
#
loop_
_entity.id
_entity.type
_entity.pdbx_description
1 polymer ?
#
loop_
_entity_poly.entity_id
_entity_poly.type
_entity_poly.pdbx_seq_one_letter_code
_entity_poly.pdbx_strand_id
1 'polypeptide(L)'
;MRRIVYRQLPVSAHTYEMLDRTVQTWQVPGGWAVQGKTGTAGPAPGNTSPDGTWDQAHAYGWFVGWARKGDKTYVFANLIQDDKVEPTSGGIRSRDALFARLSEVLAFAGH
;
A
#
# COMPACT_ATOMS: atom_id res chain seq x y z
N MET A 1 -3.13 -7.79 5.74
CA MET A 1 -4.39 -7.13 5.32
C MET A 1 -5.62 -8.04 5.37
N ARG A 2 -5.57 -9.27 4.84
CA ARG A 2 -6.74 -10.18 4.77
C ARG A 2 -7.51 -10.35 6.11
N ARG A 3 -6.80 -10.66 7.20
CA ARG A 3 -7.41 -10.81 8.54
C ARG A 3 -8.01 -9.52 9.10
N ILE A 4 -7.52 -8.36 8.67
CA ILE A 4 -8.09 -7.05 9.06
C ILE A 4 -9.43 -6.86 8.35
N VAL A 5 -9.45 -7.05 7.03
CA VAL A 5 -10.67 -6.90 6.21
C VAL A 5 -11.79 -7.83 6.66
N TYR A 6 -11.46 -9.08 6.99
CA TYR A 6 -12.44 -10.06 7.48
C TYR A 6 -12.66 -10.02 9.00
N ARG A 7 -12.11 -9.03 9.70
CA ARG A 7 -12.25 -8.86 11.16
C ARG A 7 -11.86 -10.10 12.00
N GLN A 8 -10.80 -10.78 11.60
CA GLN A 8 -10.29 -12.04 12.18
C GLN A 8 -9.07 -11.87 13.10
N LEU A 9 -8.63 -10.63 13.37
CA LEU A 9 -7.68 -10.36 14.44
C LEU A 9 -8.43 -10.30 15.78
N PRO A 10 -7.83 -10.83 16.88
CA PRO A 10 -8.44 -10.83 18.21
C PRO A 10 -8.32 -9.45 18.87
N VAL A 11 -8.98 -8.45 18.28
CA VAL A 11 -9.07 -7.07 18.77
C VAL A 11 -10.53 -6.66 18.87
N SER A 12 -10.83 -5.57 19.58
CA SER A 12 -12.21 -5.14 19.79
C SER A 12 -12.89 -4.68 18.49
N ALA A 13 -14.22 -4.75 18.45
CA ALA A 13 -15.00 -4.19 17.34
C ALA A 13 -14.71 -2.69 17.14
N HIS A 14 -14.52 -1.96 18.24
CA HIS A 14 -14.16 -0.55 18.23
C HIS A 14 -12.82 -0.29 17.53
N THR A 15 -11.82 -1.16 17.67
CA THR A 15 -10.55 -1.04 16.93
C THR A 15 -10.77 -1.08 15.43
N TYR A 16 -11.65 -1.94 14.94
CA TYR A 16 -11.97 -2.00 13.51
C TYR A 16 -12.74 -0.75 13.04
N GLU A 17 -13.66 -0.23 13.83
CA GLU A 17 -14.37 1.02 13.52
C GLU A 17 -13.41 2.20 13.42
N MET A 18 -12.46 2.30 14.35
CA MET A 18 -11.43 3.34 14.34
C MET A 18 -10.52 3.20 13.11
N LEU A 19 -10.18 1.97 12.73
CA LEU A 19 -9.40 1.70 11.53
C LEU A 19 -10.16 2.13 10.26
N ASP A 20 -11.44 1.78 10.14
CA ASP A 20 -12.28 2.17 9.00
C ASP A 20 -12.42 3.70 8.88
N ARG A 21 -12.38 4.45 10.00
CA ARG A 21 -12.43 5.92 10.03
C ARG A 21 -11.11 6.62 9.75
N THR A 22 -9.99 6.01 10.15
CA THR A 22 -8.68 6.68 10.17
C THR A 22 -7.84 6.37 8.93
N VAL A 23 -7.99 5.17 8.37
CA VAL A 23 -7.22 4.78 7.19
C VAL A 23 -7.65 5.64 6.00
N GLN A 24 -6.66 6.24 5.33
CA GLN A 24 -6.89 7.09 4.18
C GLN A 24 -7.67 6.35 3.11
N THR A 25 -8.68 7.02 2.55
CA THR A 25 -9.57 6.49 1.53
C THR A 25 -9.47 7.35 0.27
N TRP A 26 -9.31 6.69 -0.88
CA TRP A 26 -9.32 7.30 -2.19
C TRP A 26 -10.49 6.74 -3.00
N GLN A 27 -11.30 7.62 -3.56
CA GLN A 27 -12.27 7.26 -4.58
C GLN A 27 -11.53 7.19 -5.92
N VAL A 28 -11.61 6.06 -6.59
CA VAL A 28 -10.91 5.82 -7.87
C VAL A 28 -11.91 5.40 -8.95
N PRO A 29 -11.55 5.52 -10.24
CA PRO A 29 -12.46 5.19 -11.34
C PRO A 29 -13.04 3.77 -11.25
N GLY A 30 -14.23 3.60 -11.82
CA GLY A 30 -14.93 2.31 -11.80
C GLY A 30 -15.71 2.03 -10.51
N GLY A 31 -15.88 3.01 -9.64
CA GLY A 31 -16.69 2.92 -8.41
C GLY A 31 -16.01 2.15 -7.28
N TRP A 32 -14.69 2.12 -7.26
CA TRP A 32 -13.90 1.51 -6.21
C TRP A 32 -13.53 2.53 -5.14
N ALA A 33 -13.66 2.15 -3.88
CA ALA A 33 -13.07 2.85 -2.75
C ALA A 33 -11.81 2.11 -2.32
N VAL A 34 -10.65 2.76 -2.43
CA VAL A 34 -9.36 2.19 -2.00
C VAL A 34 -8.99 2.74 -0.64
N GLN A 35 -8.73 1.87 0.32
CA GLN A 35 -8.23 2.21 1.64
C GLN A 35 -6.84 1.64 1.83
N GLY A 36 -5.91 2.43 2.34
CA GLY A 36 -4.55 1.95 2.52
C GLY A 36 -3.61 2.95 3.15
N LYS A 37 -2.35 2.52 3.25
CA LYS A 37 -1.28 3.31 3.82
C LYS A 37 -0.03 3.21 2.97
N THR A 38 0.58 4.37 2.72
CA THR A 38 1.89 4.50 2.10
C THR A 38 3.00 4.42 3.14
N GLY A 39 4.17 3.95 2.71
CA GLY A 39 5.41 4.11 3.47
C GLY A 39 6.64 4.09 2.58
N THR A 40 7.73 4.64 3.08
CA THR A 40 9.03 4.74 2.40
C THR A 40 10.10 4.38 3.41
N ALA A 41 11.02 3.50 3.03
CA ALA A 41 12.18 3.13 3.84
C ALA A 41 13.40 2.93 2.95
N GLY A 42 14.59 3.27 3.43
CA GLY A 42 15.83 2.92 2.80
C GLY A 42 16.11 1.44 3.06
N PRO A 43 17.05 0.85 2.33
CA PRO A 43 17.61 -0.44 2.70
C PRO A 43 18.10 -0.38 4.15
N ALA A 44 18.00 -1.50 4.87
CA ALA A 44 18.56 -1.59 6.21
C ALA A 44 20.06 -1.19 6.19
N PRO A 45 20.57 -0.52 7.23
CA PRO A 45 21.99 -0.20 7.34
C PRO A 45 22.87 -1.43 7.03
N GLY A 46 23.82 -1.30 6.10
CA GLY A 46 24.71 -2.39 5.68
C GLY A 46 24.22 -3.28 4.53
N ASN A 47 22.98 -3.13 4.05
CA ASN A 47 22.51 -3.90 2.88
C ASN A 47 23.04 -3.33 1.55
N THR A 48 23.04 -2.01 1.41
CA THR A 48 23.50 -1.32 0.18
C THR A 48 24.49 -0.19 0.46
N SER A 49 24.52 0.31 1.69
CA SER A 49 25.52 1.28 2.17
C SER A 49 26.39 0.64 3.27
N PRO A 50 27.70 0.43 3.02
CA PRO A 50 28.64 -0.13 3.99
C PRO A 50 28.82 0.71 5.26
N ASP A 51 28.55 2.01 5.17
CA ASP A 51 28.67 2.97 6.28
C ASP A 51 27.40 3.05 7.15
N GLY A 52 26.39 2.22 6.86
CA GLY A 52 25.14 2.19 7.60
C GLY A 52 24.24 3.42 7.40
N THR A 53 24.59 4.30 6.46
CA THR A 53 23.74 5.43 6.09
C THR A 53 22.54 4.97 5.26
N TRP A 54 21.52 5.80 5.23
CA TRP A 54 20.37 5.56 4.38
C TRP A 54 20.77 5.71 2.91
N ASP A 55 20.70 4.61 2.17
CA ASP A 55 20.87 4.63 0.73
C ASP A 55 19.60 5.14 0.05
N GLN A 56 19.59 6.45 -0.23
CA GLN A 56 18.44 7.10 -0.84
C GLN A 56 18.27 6.73 -2.32
N ALA A 57 19.34 6.31 -2.99
CA ALA A 57 19.25 5.88 -4.38
C ALA A 57 18.52 4.55 -4.54
N HIS A 58 18.46 3.74 -3.47
CA HIS A 58 17.80 2.44 -3.46
C HIS A 58 16.64 2.36 -2.46
N ALA A 59 15.94 3.48 -2.24
CA ALA A 59 14.81 3.51 -1.32
C ALA A 59 13.67 2.59 -1.78
N TYR A 60 13.04 1.93 -0.81
CA TYR A 60 11.81 1.17 -0.98
C TYR A 60 10.59 2.04 -0.74
N GLY A 61 9.56 1.82 -1.56
CA GLY A 61 8.26 2.44 -1.44
C GLY A 61 7.14 1.41 -1.44
N TRP A 62 6.25 1.45 -0.45
CA TRP A 62 5.09 0.56 -0.42
C TRP A 62 3.77 1.29 -0.32
N PHE A 63 2.75 0.63 -0.87
CA PHE A 63 1.35 0.95 -0.65
C PHE A 63 0.58 -0.33 -0.39
N VAL A 64 0.03 -0.46 0.81
CA VAL A 64 -0.71 -1.65 1.26
C VAL A 64 -2.12 -1.27 1.66
N GLY A 65 -3.08 -2.13 1.38
CA GLY A 65 -4.48 -1.76 1.56
C GLY A 65 -5.46 -2.79 1.04
N TRP A 66 -6.67 -2.30 0.79
CA TRP A 66 -7.74 -3.03 0.13
C TRP A 66 -8.63 -2.09 -0.71
N ALA A 67 -9.26 -2.64 -1.74
CA ALA A 67 -10.24 -1.96 -2.58
C ALA A 67 -11.61 -2.59 -2.37
N ARG A 68 -12.66 -1.77 -2.19
CA ARG A 68 -14.05 -2.21 -2.01
C ARG A 68 -14.95 -1.66 -3.10
N LYS A 69 -15.87 -2.51 -3.58
CA LYS A 69 -16.99 -2.13 -4.46
C LYS A 69 -18.17 -3.08 -4.21
N GLY A 70 -19.25 -2.55 -3.62
CA GLY A 70 -20.33 -3.39 -3.11
C GLY A 70 -19.78 -4.43 -2.15
N ASP A 71 -20.15 -5.70 -2.35
CA ASP A 71 -19.70 -6.82 -1.53
C ASP A 71 -18.30 -7.35 -1.90
N LYS A 72 -17.71 -6.84 -2.99
CA LYS A 72 -16.36 -7.27 -3.42
C LYS A 72 -15.29 -6.52 -2.66
N THR A 73 -14.37 -7.26 -2.06
CA THR A 73 -13.15 -6.70 -1.45
C THR A 73 -11.90 -7.41 -1.95
N TYR A 74 -10.93 -6.64 -2.42
CA TYR A 74 -9.61 -7.14 -2.81
C TYR A 74 -8.53 -6.54 -1.92
N VAL A 75 -7.63 -7.35 -1.38
CA VAL A 75 -6.45 -6.87 -0.63
C VAL A 75 -5.25 -6.77 -1.57
N PHE A 76 -4.39 -5.78 -1.35
CA PHE A 76 -3.18 -5.61 -2.15
C PHE A 76 -1.97 -5.24 -1.30
N ALA A 77 -0.80 -5.49 -1.88
CA ALA A 77 0.48 -4.94 -1.46
C ALA A 77 1.27 -4.59 -2.71
N ASN A 78 1.61 -3.31 -2.87
CA ASN A 78 2.48 -2.83 -3.93
C ASN A 78 3.82 -2.41 -3.34
N LEU A 79 4.92 -2.84 -3.95
CA LEU A 79 6.28 -2.50 -3.56
C LEU A 79 7.03 -2.03 -4.80
N ILE A 80 7.79 -0.96 -4.64
CA ILE A 80 8.79 -0.49 -5.61
C ILE A 80 10.12 -0.32 -4.88
N GLN A 81 11.21 -0.39 -5.65
CA GLN A 81 12.54 -0.02 -5.20
C GLN A 81 13.13 0.92 -6.24
N ASP A 82 13.77 1.97 -5.76
CA ASP A 82 14.42 2.95 -6.62
C ASP A 82 15.77 2.43 -7.15
N ASP A 83 16.18 2.93 -8.31
CA ASP A 83 17.51 2.74 -8.90
C ASP A 83 18.32 4.05 -8.93
N LYS A 84 17.71 5.14 -8.46
CA LYS A 84 18.28 6.48 -8.35
C LYS A 84 17.51 7.29 -7.32
N VAL A 85 18.08 8.41 -6.91
CA VAL A 85 17.37 9.34 -6.03
C VAL A 85 16.17 9.95 -6.76
N GLU A 86 14.98 9.72 -6.21
CA GLU A 86 13.73 10.28 -6.71
C GLU A 86 13.27 11.49 -5.86
N PRO A 87 12.70 12.55 -6.47
CA PRO A 87 12.25 13.74 -5.74
C PRO A 87 10.94 13.49 -4.96
N THR A 88 10.19 12.44 -5.30
CA THR A 88 8.94 12.06 -4.63
C THR A 88 9.15 10.79 -3.81
N SER A 89 8.55 10.72 -2.61
CA SER A 89 8.71 9.55 -1.75
C SER A 89 8.21 8.25 -2.41
N GLY A 90 8.93 7.15 -2.17
CA GLY A 90 8.60 5.86 -2.76
C GLY A 90 7.18 5.39 -2.44
N GLY A 91 6.67 5.68 -1.24
CA GLY A 91 5.31 5.32 -0.87
C GLY A 91 4.24 6.03 -1.70
N ILE A 92 4.45 7.31 -2.05
CA ILE A 92 3.54 8.06 -2.92
C ILE A 92 3.61 7.50 -4.35
N ARG A 93 4.81 7.31 -4.89
CA ARG A 93 4.99 6.71 -6.23
C ARG A 93 4.41 5.30 -6.32
N SER A 94 4.57 4.50 -5.27
CA SER A 94 3.99 3.15 -5.16
C SER A 94 2.46 3.18 -5.17
N ARG A 95 1.84 4.14 -4.49
CA ARG A 95 0.38 4.35 -4.54
C ARG A 95 -0.08 4.70 -5.95
N ASP A 96 0.56 5.69 -6.56
CA ASP A 96 0.14 6.22 -7.86
C ASP A 96 0.33 5.17 -8.96
N ALA A 97 1.43 4.40 -8.90
CA ALA A 97 1.67 3.26 -9.78
C ALA A 97 0.59 2.17 -9.65
N LEU A 98 0.12 1.87 -8.43
CA LEU A 98 -0.99 0.93 -8.24
C LEU A 98 -2.29 1.49 -8.82
N PHE A 99 -2.59 2.76 -8.62
CA PHE A 99 -3.82 3.38 -9.15
C PHE A 99 -3.85 3.38 -10.68
N ALA A 100 -2.70 3.63 -11.32
CA ALA A 100 -2.60 3.59 -12.78
C ALA A 100 -2.97 2.22 -13.37
N ARG A 101 -2.67 1.13 -12.66
CA ARG A 101 -2.92 -0.27 -13.10
C ARG A 101 -4.07 -0.96 -12.37
N LEU A 102 -4.86 -0.24 -11.60
CA LEU A 102 -5.80 -0.86 -10.67
C LEU A 102 -6.87 -1.68 -11.39
N SER A 103 -7.37 -1.19 -12.52
CA SER A 103 -8.35 -1.91 -13.35
C SER A 103 -7.82 -3.26 -13.81
N GLU A 104 -6.58 -3.32 -14.29
CA GLU A 104 -5.92 -4.55 -14.74
C GLU A 104 -5.70 -5.54 -13.60
N VAL A 105 -5.20 -5.05 -12.46
CA VAL A 105 -4.95 -5.88 -11.27
C VAL A 105 -6.24 -6.49 -10.73
N LEU A 106 -7.33 -5.71 -10.69
CA LEU A 106 -8.63 -6.18 -10.21
C LEU A 106 -9.30 -7.14 -11.21
N ALA A 107 -9.12 -6.94 -12.50
CA ALA A 107 -9.57 -7.88 -13.53
C ALA A 107 -8.88 -9.24 -13.36
N PHE A 108 -7.55 -9.24 -13.20
CA PHE A 108 -6.78 -10.45 -12.95
C PHE A 108 -7.21 -11.19 -11.67
N ALA A 109 -7.40 -10.47 -10.57
CA ALA A 109 -7.78 -11.07 -9.28
C ALA A 109 -9.22 -11.64 -9.25
N GLY A 110 -10.05 -11.33 -10.25
CA GLY A 110 -11.41 -11.84 -10.39
C GLY A 110 -11.51 -13.21 -11.07
N HIS A 111 -10.39 -13.75 -11.58
CA HIS A 111 -10.25 -15.11 -12.12
C HIS A 111 -9.73 -16.07 -11.05
#